data_AF-A0A1I9LVV7-F1
#
_entry.id   AF-A0A1I9LVV7-F1
#
_cell.length_a   1.000
_cell.length_b   1.000
_cell.length_c   1.000
_cell.angle_alpha   90.00
_cell.angle_beta   90.00
_cell.angle_gamma   90.00
#
_symmetry.space_group_name_H-M   'P 1'
#
loop_
_entity.id
_entity.type
_entity.pdbx_description
1 polymer ?
#
loop_
_entity_poly.entity_id
_entity_poly.type
_entity_poly.pdbx_seq_one_letter_code
_entity_poly.pdbx_strand_id
1 'polypeptide(L)'
;MKLSNIFNSLRMIKKFGKFVRNFHPKQKETKKILPVKLKPVTYYYIIASSNFLLKIEPLEEVLRERSQYYTREENPINYWLVKCPKFLDSSQLSETNVKLDKSGLSNVELTSVISLNKSFTIWLKLRFHHVVQGSFVAFLEGGDIPDPLASNCPYK
;
A
#
# COMPACT_ATOMS: atom_id res chain seq x y z
N MET A 1 54.33 -27.74 50.42
CA MET A 1 55.78 -28.00 50.19
C MET A 1 55.91 -29.18 49.24
N LYS A 2 56.62 -28.96 48.13
CA LYS A 2 57.35 -29.90 47.24
C LYS A 2 56.74 -31.29 46.97
N LEU A 3 56.26 -31.50 45.72
CA LEU A 3 57.00 -32.15 44.62
C LEU A 3 57.18 -33.67 44.81
N SER A 4 56.64 -34.45 43.88
CA SER A 4 57.43 -35.22 42.90
C SER A 4 56.82 -36.58 42.53
N ASN A 5 57.19 -37.01 41.32
CA ASN A 5 57.19 -38.37 40.77
C ASN A 5 55.90 -38.80 40.07
N ILE A 6 55.80 -38.61 38.75
CA ILE A 6 56.48 -39.31 37.64
C ILE A 6 56.05 -40.78 37.53
N PHE A 7 55.01 -40.95 36.70
CA PHE A 7 54.70 -42.02 35.75
C PHE A 7 55.41 -43.37 35.91
N ASN A 8 54.61 -44.43 36.03
CA ASN A 8 54.70 -45.57 35.12
C ASN A 8 53.47 -46.48 35.23
N SER A 9 52.84 -46.73 34.08
CA SER A 9 52.31 -48.04 33.65
C SER A 9 51.10 -47.87 32.73
N LEU A 10 51.40 -47.77 31.44
CA LEU A 10 50.46 -48.04 30.36
C LEU A 10 49.99 -49.51 30.47
N ARG A 11 48.70 -49.74 30.70
CA ARG A 11 48.04 -50.96 30.19
C ARG A 11 46.53 -50.75 30.03
N MET A 12 46.11 -50.89 28.78
CA MET A 12 44.89 -51.58 28.36
C MET A 12 43.57 -50.82 28.54
N ILE A 13 43.20 -50.12 27.46
CA ILE A 13 41.96 -50.32 26.71
C ILE A 13 40.70 -50.47 27.57
N LYS A 14 39.98 -49.36 27.75
CA LYS A 14 38.52 -49.36 27.60
C LYS A 14 38.08 -48.12 26.82
N LYS A 15 37.66 -48.40 25.59
CA LYS A 15 36.84 -47.54 24.72
C LYS A 15 35.74 -46.86 25.55
N PHE A 16 35.89 -45.57 25.80
CA PHE A 16 34.76 -44.66 25.91
C PHE A 16 35.07 -43.48 25.01
N GLY A 17 34.57 -43.60 23.78
CA GLY A 17 34.60 -42.52 22.81
C GLY A 17 33.92 -41.30 23.42
N LYS A 18 34.72 -40.30 23.80
CA LYS A 18 34.26 -38.94 23.99
C LYS A 18 33.90 -38.42 22.61
N PHE A 19 32.66 -38.69 22.20
CA PHE A 19 31.97 -37.97 21.14
C PHE A 19 31.75 -36.54 21.65
N VAL A 20 32.83 -35.76 21.67
CA VAL A 20 32.72 -34.31 21.71
C VAL A 20 32.18 -33.95 20.33
N ARG A 21 30.86 -33.88 20.22
CA ARG A 21 30.25 -33.10 19.15
C ARG A 21 30.79 -31.70 19.35
N ASN A 22 31.71 -31.30 18.49
CA ASN A 22 32.02 -29.90 18.27
C ASN A 22 30.72 -29.25 17.79
N PHE A 23 29.87 -28.85 18.73
CA PHE A 23 28.78 -27.92 18.47
C PHE A 23 29.44 -26.59 18.13
N HIS A 24 29.80 -26.43 16.86
CA HIS A 24 29.81 -25.09 16.29
C HIS A 24 28.35 -24.64 16.35
N PRO A 25 28.01 -23.57 17.09
CA PRO A 25 26.72 -22.95 16.89
C PRO A 25 26.69 -22.57 15.43
N LYS A 26 25.83 -23.21 14.63
CA LYS A 26 25.47 -22.68 13.31
C LYS A 26 25.08 -21.24 13.60
N GLN A 27 25.88 -20.30 13.12
CA GLN A 27 25.51 -18.90 13.13
C GLN A 27 24.11 -18.88 12.53
N LYS A 28 23.10 -18.56 13.34
CA LYS A 28 21.80 -18.21 12.80
C LYS A 28 22.11 -17.00 11.95
N GLU A 29 22.23 -17.20 10.64
CA GLU A 29 22.18 -16.12 9.68
C GLU A 29 20.85 -15.43 9.93
N THR A 30 20.90 -14.42 10.78
CA THR A 30 19.87 -13.41 10.86
C THR A 30 19.81 -12.86 9.46
N LYS A 31 18.83 -13.29 8.66
CA LYS A 31 18.54 -12.67 7.37
C LYS A 31 18.54 -11.18 7.63
N LYS A 32 19.56 -10.47 7.14
CA LYS A 32 19.58 -9.01 7.16
C LYS A 32 18.31 -8.62 6.42
N ILE A 33 17.31 -8.14 7.14
CA ILE A 33 16.14 -7.50 6.56
C ILE A 33 16.72 -6.24 5.93
N LEU A 34 17.00 -6.30 4.63
CA LEU A 34 17.32 -5.11 3.87
C LEU A 34 16.12 -4.18 4.04
N PRO A 35 16.30 -2.89 4.39
CA PRO A 35 15.18 -1.97 4.51
C PRO A 35 14.50 -1.92 3.14
N VAL A 36 13.28 -2.47 3.06
CA VAL A 36 12.47 -2.36 1.85
C VAL A 36 12.28 -0.86 1.64
N LYS A 37 12.91 -0.32 0.60
CA LYS A 37 12.82 1.10 0.29
C LYS A 37 11.41 1.37 -0.23
N LEU A 38 10.52 1.79 0.67
CA LEU A 38 9.15 2.14 0.36
C LEU A 38 9.17 3.29 -0.66
N LYS A 39 8.72 3.02 -1.88
CA LYS A 39 8.62 4.04 -2.93
C LYS A 39 7.27 4.76 -2.75
N PRO A 40 7.26 6.06 -2.42
CA PRO A 40 6.01 6.81 -2.37
C PRO A 40 5.43 6.97 -3.78
N VAL A 41 4.11 6.84 -3.89
CA VAL A 41 3.37 7.10 -5.14
C VAL A 41 2.30 8.15 -4.85
N THR A 42 2.26 9.18 -5.69
CA THR A 42 1.25 10.24 -5.61
C THR A 42 0.03 9.86 -6.44
N TYR A 43 -1.13 9.88 -5.80
CA TYR A 43 -2.43 9.68 -6.44
C TYR A 43 -3.16 11.01 -6.50
N TYR A 44 -3.77 11.28 -7.64
CA TYR A 44 -4.64 12.42 -7.86
C TYR A 44 -6.07 11.92 -7.91
N TYR A 45 -7.02 12.71 -7.41
CA TYR A 45 -8.41 12.30 -7.46
C TYR A 45 -9.35 13.48 -7.68
N ILE A 46 -10.52 13.14 -8.21
CA ILE A 46 -11.75 13.91 -8.03
C ILE A 46 -12.74 13.08 -7.21
N ILE A 47 -13.56 13.73 -6.41
CA ILE A 47 -14.58 13.08 -5.58
C ILE A 47 -15.86 13.92 -5.54
N ALA A 48 -16.99 13.25 -5.60
CA ALA A 48 -18.31 13.85 -5.44
C ALA A 48 -19.33 12.80 -4.99
N SER A 49 -20.60 13.19 -4.87
CA SER A 49 -21.67 12.23 -4.62
C SER A 49 -21.76 11.21 -5.75
N SER A 50 -22.00 9.95 -5.39
CA SER A 50 -22.13 8.85 -6.34
C SER A 50 -23.32 9.06 -7.28
N ASN A 51 -24.41 9.66 -6.78
CA ASN A 51 -25.56 10.02 -7.61
C ASN A 51 -25.17 11.01 -8.72
N PHE A 52 -24.40 12.04 -8.39
CA PHE A 52 -23.93 13.02 -9.37
C PHE A 52 -23.02 12.38 -10.40
N LEU A 53 -21.94 11.71 -9.97
CA LEU A 53 -20.95 11.14 -10.89
C LEU A 53 -21.48 9.99 -11.74
N LEU A 54 -22.35 9.14 -11.20
CA LEU A 54 -22.75 7.89 -11.87
C LEU A 54 -24.09 8.00 -12.61
N LYS A 55 -24.95 8.96 -12.26
CA LYS A 55 -26.29 9.07 -12.87
C LYS A 55 -26.54 10.37 -13.60
N ILE A 56 -25.92 11.47 -13.17
CA ILE A 56 -26.17 12.80 -13.74
C ILE A 56 -25.11 13.10 -14.81
N GLU A 57 -23.84 12.90 -14.47
CA GLU A 57 -22.73 13.17 -15.37
C GLU A 57 -22.45 11.99 -16.33
N PRO A 58 -21.96 12.25 -17.56
CA PRO A 58 -21.58 11.22 -18.52
C PRO A 58 -20.21 10.59 -18.17
N LEU A 59 -19.97 10.24 -16.91
CA LEU A 59 -18.68 9.72 -16.46
C LEU A 59 -18.38 8.34 -17.06
N GLU A 60 -19.38 7.46 -17.15
CA GLU A 60 -19.21 6.13 -17.72
C GLU A 60 -18.69 6.21 -19.16
N GLU A 61 -19.31 7.04 -19.99
CA GLU A 61 -18.90 7.26 -21.38
C GLU A 61 -17.44 7.74 -21.47
N VAL A 62 -17.10 8.76 -20.67
CA VAL A 62 -15.74 9.32 -20.60
C VAL A 62 -14.71 8.24 -20.23
N LEU A 63 -15.01 7.40 -19.23
CA LEU A 63 -14.10 6.35 -18.80
C LEU A 63 -14.05 5.19 -19.81
N ARG A 64 -15.15 4.88 -20.49
CA ARG A 64 -15.24 3.86 -21.54
C ARG A 64 -14.40 4.24 -22.75
N GLU A 65 -14.58 5.45 -23.30
CA GLU A 65 -13.78 5.98 -24.40
C GLU A 65 -12.29 6.02 -24.05
N ARG A 66 -11.96 6.47 -22.83
CA ARG A 66 -10.57 6.48 -22.35
C ARG A 66 -9.99 5.06 -22.25
N SER A 67 -10.77 4.09 -21.79
CA SER A 67 -10.31 2.70 -21.66
C SER A 67 -10.04 2.09 -23.03
N GLN A 68 -10.89 2.40 -24.02
CA GLN A 68 -10.68 2.02 -25.42
C GLN A 68 -9.42 2.67 -26.01
N TYR A 69 -9.17 3.95 -25.72
CA TYR A 69 -7.94 4.63 -26.13
C TYR A 69 -6.69 3.95 -25.53
N TYR A 70 -6.69 3.66 -24.22
CA TYR A 70 -5.55 2.97 -23.58
C TYR A 70 -5.32 1.58 -24.17
N THR A 71 -6.40 0.85 -24.45
CA THR A 71 -6.32 -0.48 -25.08
C THR A 71 -5.74 -0.39 -26.49
N ARG A 72 -6.19 0.59 -27.30
CA ARG A 72 -5.71 0.80 -28.67
C ARG A 72 -4.23 1.18 -28.73
N GLU A 73 -3.77 1.99 -27.77
CA GLU A 73 -2.39 2.46 -27.69
C GLU A 73 -1.48 1.55 -26.84
N GLU A 74 -1.98 0.37 -26.42
CA GLU A 74 -1.25 -0.59 -25.57
C GLU A 74 -0.71 0.01 -24.25
N ASN A 75 -1.38 1.04 -23.73
CA ASN A 75 -0.98 1.72 -22.51
C ASN A 75 -1.58 1.03 -21.26
N PRO A 76 -0.81 0.87 -20.17
CA PRO A 76 -1.34 0.33 -18.92
C PRO A 76 -2.34 1.30 -18.29
N ILE A 77 -3.48 0.79 -17.83
CA ILE A 77 -4.49 1.57 -17.11
C ILE A 77 -3.86 2.17 -15.85
N ASN A 78 -4.04 3.48 -15.68
CA ASN A 78 -3.50 4.25 -14.55
C ASN A 78 -4.55 5.13 -13.88
N TYR A 79 -5.82 4.76 -14.01
CA TYR A 79 -6.96 5.40 -13.38
C TYR A 79 -8.01 4.36 -12.99
N TRP A 80 -8.78 4.66 -11.95
CA TRP A 80 -9.77 3.76 -11.38
C TRP A 80 -10.97 4.55 -10.86
N LEU A 81 -12.13 3.91 -10.86
CA LEU A 81 -13.34 4.40 -10.22
C LEU A 81 -13.51 3.65 -8.89
N VAL A 82 -13.57 4.39 -7.79
CA VAL A 82 -13.67 3.82 -6.44
C VAL A 82 -14.88 4.39 -5.73
N LYS A 83 -15.84 3.52 -5.40
CA LYS A 83 -16.99 3.89 -4.56
C LYS A 83 -16.60 3.82 -3.09
N CYS A 84 -17.19 4.67 -2.23
CA CYS A 84 -16.90 4.77 -0.80
C CYS A 84 -15.39 4.68 -0.50
N PRO A 85 -14.58 5.60 -1.05
CA PRO A 85 -13.13 5.47 -1.00
C PRO A 85 -12.60 5.47 0.45
N LYS A 86 -11.91 4.40 0.84
CA LYS A 86 -11.37 4.23 2.19
C LYS A 86 -10.23 5.21 2.50
N PHE A 87 -9.55 5.73 1.48
CA PHE A 87 -8.46 6.69 1.68
C PHE A 87 -8.92 7.99 2.36
N LEU A 88 -10.22 8.30 2.38
CA LEU A 88 -10.76 9.46 3.11
C LEU A 88 -10.56 9.38 4.63
N ASP A 89 -10.36 8.18 5.16
CA ASP A 89 -10.11 7.94 6.58
C ASP A 89 -8.70 8.42 7.01
N SER A 90 -7.81 8.70 6.05
CA SER A 90 -6.44 9.14 6.30
C SER A 90 -6.38 10.60 6.78
N SER A 91 -5.41 10.86 7.65
CA SER A 91 -5.08 12.20 8.15
C SER A 91 -4.74 13.21 7.04
N GLN A 92 -4.20 12.73 5.91
CA GLN A 92 -3.88 13.55 4.73
C GLN A 92 -5.12 14.19 4.09
N LEU A 93 -6.33 13.67 4.37
CA LEU A 93 -7.57 14.07 3.73
C LEU A 93 -8.42 14.99 4.61
N SER A 94 -7.92 15.44 5.76
CA SER A 94 -8.64 16.33 6.69
C SER A 94 -9.23 17.57 6.02
N GLU A 95 -8.45 18.28 5.19
CA GLU A 95 -8.95 19.45 4.45
C GLU A 95 -10.03 19.10 3.42
N THR A 96 -9.90 17.94 2.77
CA THR A 96 -10.90 17.44 1.81
C THR A 96 -12.19 17.08 2.53
N ASN A 97 -12.11 16.41 3.69
CA ASN A 97 -13.27 16.08 4.51
C ASN A 97 -14.01 17.35 4.95
N VAL A 98 -13.30 18.40 5.38
CA VAL A 98 -13.91 19.71 5.69
C VAL A 98 -14.64 20.31 4.48
N LYS A 99 -14.11 20.19 3.25
CA LYS A 99 -14.78 20.66 2.04
C LYS A 99 -16.03 19.83 1.71
N LEU A 100 -15.97 18.51 1.90
CA LEU A 100 -17.09 17.60 1.72
C LEU A 100 -18.21 17.90 2.74
N ASP A 101 -17.87 18.14 3.99
CA ASP A 101 -18.82 18.50 5.05
C ASP A 101 -19.51 19.83 4.75
N LYS A 102 -18.73 20.86 4.38
CA LYS A 102 -19.27 22.19 4.00
C LYS A 102 -20.17 22.15 2.78
N SER A 103 -19.99 21.18 1.89
CA SER A 103 -20.84 20.96 0.71
C SER A 103 -22.04 20.05 0.98
N GLY A 104 -22.25 19.62 2.23
CA GLY A 104 -23.38 18.78 2.62
C GLY A 104 -23.27 17.32 2.17
N LEU A 105 -22.05 16.85 1.85
CA LEU A 105 -21.80 15.52 1.31
C LEU A 105 -21.39 14.48 2.37
N SER A 106 -21.32 14.85 3.65
CA SER A 106 -20.84 13.99 4.74
C SER A 106 -21.68 12.71 4.93
N ASN A 107 -22.99 12.79 4.70
CA ASN A 107 -23.93 11.68 4.89
C ASN A 107 -24.37 11.04 3.56
N VAL A 108 -23.61 11.26 2.48
CA VAL A 108 -23.95 10.79 1.13
C VAL A 108 -22.90 9.78 0.67
N GLU A 109 -23.32 8.78 -0.10
CA GLU A 109 -22.39 7.85 -0.73
C GLU A 109 -21.47 8.60 -1.70
N LEU A 110 -20.16 8.59 -1.42
CA LEU A 110 -19.14 9.25 -2.25
C LEU A 110 -18.54 8.28 -3.26
N THR A 111 -18.25 8.79 -4.46
CA THR A 111 -17.47 8.08 -5.48
C THR A 111 -16.32 8.95 -5.92
N SER A 112 -15.16 8.34 -6.14
CA SER A 112 -13.95 9.02 -6.58
C SER A 112 -13.41 8.40 -7.86
N VAL A 113 -12.93 9.27 -8.76
CA VAL A 113 -12.02 8.85 -9.83
C VAL A 113 -10.61 9.15 -9.38
N ILE A 114 -9.79 8.11 -9.28
CA ILE A 114 -8.40 8.17 -8.83
C ILE A 114 -7.51 7.93 -10.05
N SER A 115 -6.40 8.66 -10.18
CA SER A 115 -5.43 8.47 -11.26
C SER A 115 -4.01 8.80 -10.84
N LEU A 116 -3.04 8.17 -11.50
CA LEU A 116 -1.63 8.58 -11.45
C LEU A 116 -1.33 9.76 -12.38
N ASN A 117 -2.28 10.16 -13.23
CA ASN A 117 -2.15 11.27 -14.17
C ASN A 117 -2.86 12.53 -13.63
N LYS A 118 -2.06 13.51 -13.18
CA LYS A 118 -2.57 14.80 -12.69
C LYS A 118 -3.42 15.54 -13.72
N SER A 119 -2.96 15.62 -14.97
CA SER A 119 -3.64 16.34 -16.04
C SER A 119 -5.04 15.77 -16.32
N PHE A 120 -5.20 14.45 -16.22
CA PHE A 120 -6.50 13.81 -16.35
C PHE A 120 -7.48 14.25 -15.25
N THR A 121 -7.04 14.28 -13.98
CA THR A 121 -7.91 14.75 -12.89
C THR A 121 -8.26 16.24 -12.97
N ILE A 122 -7.34 17.07 -13.46
CA ILE A 122 -7.60 18.50 -13.72
C ILE A 122 -8.67 18.65 -14.82
N TRP A 123 -8.53 17.91 -15.92
CA TRP A 123 -9.51 17.92 -17.00
C TRP A 123 -10.91 17.48 -16.49
N LEU A 124 -10.98 16.44 -15.66
CA LEU A 124 -12.22 16.03 -15.04
C LEU A 124 -12.81 17.11 -14.12
N LYS A 125 -11.98 17.82 -13.35
CA LYS A 125 -12.45 18.94 -12.50
C LYS A 125 -13.03 20.10 -13.31
N LEU A 126 -12.43 20.42 -14.46
CA LEU A 126 -12.94 21.45 -15.37
C LEU A 126 -14.26 21.04 -16.03
N ARG A 127 -14.44 19.75 -16.34
CA ARG A 127 -15.68 19.22 -16.92
C ARG A 127 -16.79 19.10 -15.87
N PHE A 128 -16.47 18.51 -14.73
CA PHE A 128 -17.38 18.21 -13.64
C PHE A 128 -17.23 19.27 -12.53
N HIS A 129 -17.84 20.43 -12.74
CA HIS A 129 -17.71 21.62 -11.89
C HIS A 129 -17.94 21.33 -10.39
N HIS A 130 -18.89 20.45 -10.06
CA HIS A 130 -19.33 20.11 -8.70
C HIS A 130 -18.56 18.95 -8.06
N VAL A 131 -17.26 18.80 -8.36
CA VAL A 131 -16.39 17.83 -7.70
C VAL A 131 -15.33 18.51 -6.82
N VAL A 132 -14.89 17.84 -5.76
CA VAL A 132 -13.69 18.21 -5.02
C VAL A 132 -12.49 17.51 -5.66
N GLN A 133 -11.40 18.24 -5.89
CA GLN A 133 -10.15 17.69 -6.42
C GLN A 133 -9.09 17.71 -5.32
N GLY A 134 -8.23 16.69 -5.28
CA GLY A 134 -7.08 16.66 -4.38
C GLY A 134 -6.02 15.65 -4.83
N SER A 135 -5.05 15.43 -3.95
CA SER A 135 -4.04 14.40 -4.10
C SER A 135 -3.59 13.90 -2.74
N PHE A 136 -3.08 12.67 -2.69
CA PHE A 136 -2.47 12.10 -1.50
C PHE A 136 -1.28 11.22 -1.90
N VAL A 137 -0.43 10.91 -0.93
CA VAL A 137 0.71 9.99 -1.12
C VAL A 137 0.40 8.68 -0.42
N ALA A 138 0.54 7.56 -1.13
CA ALA A 138 0.41 6.23 -0.56
C ALA A 138 1.76 5.50 -0.58
N PHE A 139 1.95 4.64 0.43
CA PHE A 139 3.11 3.76 0.57
C PHE A 139 2.61 2.32 0.57
N LEU A 140 3.17 1.50 -0.32
CA LEU A 140 2.69 0.13 -0.54
C LEU A 140 2.86 -0.80 0.68
N GLU A 141 3.75 -0.49 1.62
CA GLU A 141 3.84 -1.21 2.89
C GLU A 141 3.93 -0.25 4.08
N GLY A 142 2.88 -0.20 4.92
CA GLY A 142 2.92 0.47 6.22
C GLY A 142 2.62 1.98 6.24
N GLY A 143 2.07 2.56 5.16
CA GLY A 143 1.61 3.96 5.14
C GLY A 143 0.23 4.16 5.77
N ASP A 144 -0.14 5.42 6.02
CA ASP A 144 -1.49 5.85 6.45
C ASP A 144 -2.58 5.40 5.48
N ILE A 145 -2.24 5.28 4.20
CA ILE A 145 -3.09 4.74 3.13
C ILE A 145 -2.40 3.49 2.57
N PRO A 146 -2.67 2.29 3.13
CA PRO A 146 -2.03 1.06 2.68
C PRO A 146 -2.57 0.58 1.33
N ASP A 147 -3.86 0.81 1.06
CA ASP A 147 -4.49 0.53 -0.23
C ASP A 147 -5.21 1.80 -0.72
N PRO A 148 -4.69 2.48 -1.76
CA PRO A 148 -5.27 3.71 -2.29
C PRO A 148 -6.58 3.48 -3.05
N LEU A 149 -6.89 2.24 -3.45
CA LEU A 149 -8.06 1.89 -4.24
C LEU A 149 -9.14 1.15 -3.43
N ALA A 150 -8.93 0.99 -2.12
CA ALA A 150 -9.86 0.30 -1.24
C ALA A 150 -11.23 1.00 -1.16
N SER A 151 -12.29 0.18 -1.15
CA SER A 151 -13.68 0.60 -0.99
C SER A 151 -14.25 0.13 0.34
N ASN A 152 -15.00 1.00 1.02
CA ASN A 152 -15.79 0.70 2.22
C ASN A 152 -17.30 0.56 1.91
N CYS A 153 -17.72 0.46 0.64
CA CYS A 153 -19.14 0.39 0.32
C CYS A 153 -19.72 -0.93 0.81
N PRO A 154 -20.87 -0.92 1.52
CA PRO A 154 -21.55 -2.16 1.87
C PRO A 154 -21.99 -2.87 0.58
N TYR A 155 -21.77 -4.19 0.54
CA TYR A 155 -22.36 -5.03 -0.50
C TYR A 155 -23.89 -4.96 -0.32
N LYS A 156 -24.57 -4.37 -1.30
CA LYS A 156 -26.03 -4.33 -1.40
C LYS A 156 -26.48 -5.20 -2.55
#